data_AF-A0A8X7PJZ6-F1
#
_entry.id   AF-A0A8X7PJZ6-F1
#
_cell.length_a   1.000
_cell.length_b   1.000
_cell.length_c   1.000
_cell.angle_alpha   90.00
_cell.angle_beta   90.00
_cell.angle_gamma   90.00
#
_symmetry.space_group_name_H-M   'P 1'
#
loop_
_entity.id
_entity.type
_entity.pdbx_description
1 polymer ?
#
loop_
_entity_poly.entity_id
_entity_poly.type
_entity_poly.pdbx_seq_one_letter_code
_entity_poly.pdbx_strand_id
1 'polypeptide(L)'
;MAPLRQRRFCFFDDDPRSKIREGDLANIRRKYAIHPSVGMRSPSEFERTPDGGASEVVIYEAYLEAGFQGSIPSLIAQVSSFFGFCPSQLTPLTWRTLMAIQVLGELHGFSVGVHEILYSYYFSPLVNKAWLYHL
;
A
#
# COMPACT_ATOMS: atom_id res chain seq x y z
N MET A 1 27.84 -26.47 -10.10
CA MET A 1 26.53 -26.09 -9.53
C MET A 1 26.78 -25.02 -8.50
N ALA A 2 26.52 -23.75 -8.83
CA ALA A 2 26.63 -22.64 -7.87
C ALA A 2 25.26 -22.44 -7.20
N PRO A 3 25.17 -22.12 -5.89
CA PRO A 3 23.89 -21.86 -5.26
C PRO A 3 23.31 -20.57 -5.85
N LEU A 4 22.09 -20.64 -6.36
CA LEU A 4 21.35 -19.49 -6.85
C LEU A 4 21.23 -18.49 -5.70
N ARG A 5 21.75 -17.29 -5.94
CA ARG A 5 21.65 -16.13 -5.04
C ARG A 5 20.16 -15.85 -4.86
N GLN A 6 19.57 -16.35 -3.77
CA GLN A 6 18.20 -16.10 -3.40
C GLN A 6 18.04 -14.58 -3.28
N ARG A 7 17.50 -13.96 -4.34
CA ARG A 7 17.01 -12.59 -4.23
C ARG A 7 15.91 -12.67 -3.18
N ARG A 8 16.25 -12.26 -1.97
CA ARG A 8 15.27 -11.83 -0.97
C ARG A 8 14.54 -10.66 -1.62
N PHE A 9 13.47 -10.96 -2.34
CA PHE A 9 12.39 -10.00 -2.37
C PHE A 9 12.00 -9.86 -0.90
N CYS A 10 12.22 -8.69 -0.31
CA CYS A 10 11.70 -8.38 1.00
C CYS A 10 10.17 -8.23 0.87
N PHE A 11 9.48 -9.30 0.51
CA PHE A 11 8.11 -9.47 0.92
C PHE A 11 8.17 -9.74 2.42
N PHE A 12 7.27 -9.13 3.18
CA PHE A 12 7.04 -9.50 4.56
C PHE A 12 6.50 -10.94 4.55
N ASP A 13 7.39 -11.93 4.39
CA ASP A 13 7.05 -13.37 4.40
C ASP A 13 6.45 -13.80 5.74
N ASP A 14 6.68 -13.00 6.79
CA ASP A 14 5.95 -13.03 8.04
C ASP A 14 5.36 -11.63 8.25
N ASP A 15 4.03 -11.49 8.23
CA ASP A 15 3.37 -10.26 8.68
C ASP A 15 3.63 -10.11 10.19
N PRO A 16 4.62 -9.28 10.59
CA PRO A 16 5.15 -9.32 11.92
C PRO A 16 4.14 -8.71 12.88
N ARG A 17 4.01 -9.30 14.07
CA ARG A 17 3.12 -8.75 15.11
C ARG A 17 3.51 -7.30 15.40
N SER A 18 2.49 -6.44 15.49
CA SER A 18 2.71 -5.08 15.94
C SER A 18 3.33 -5.05 17.34
N LYS A 19 4.30 -4.15 17.52
CA LYS A 19 4.87 -3.82 18.83
C LYS A 19 4.28 -2.53 19.41
N ILE A 20 3.48 -1.81 18.62
CA ILE A 20 2.89 -0.51 18.98
C ILE A 20 1.76 -0.74 19.97
N ARG A 21 1.82 -0.06 21.11
CA ARG A 21 0.78 -0.05 22.15
C ARG A 21 0.05 1.29 22.15
N GLU A 22 -1.09 1.32 22.83
CA GLU A 22 -1.90 2.55 22.95
C GLU A 22 -1.12 3.73 23.56
N GLY A 23 -0.23 3.46 24.52
CA GLY A 23 0.66 4.48 25.11
C GLY A 23 1.67 5.08 24.13
N ASP A 24 1.96 4.41 23.01
CA ASP A 24 2.92 4.89 22.00
C ASP A 24 2.27 5.86 21.01
N LEU A 25 0.94 5.87 20.89
CA LEU A 25 0.22 6.63 19.86
C LEU A 25 0.45 8.14 19.96
N ALA A 26 0.53 8.68 21.18
CA ALA A 26 0.82 10.10 21.40
C ALA A 26 2.23 10.48 20.92
N ASN A 27 3.20 9.59 21.13
CA ASN A 27 4.58 9.77 20.67
C ASN A 27 4.68 9.68 19.15
N ILE A 28 4.02 8.69 18.53
CA ILE A 28 3.96 8.51 17.07
C ILE A 28 3.32 9.75 16.42
N ARG A 29 2.19 10.22 16.96
CA ARG A 29 1.50 11.42 16.46
C ARG A 29 2.43 12.63 16.44
N ARG A 30 3.17 12.86 17.53
CA ARG A 30 4.13 13.96 17.63
C ARG A 30 5.32 13.77 16.68
N LYS A 31 5.89 12.57 16.62
CA LYS A 31 7.06 12.22 15.79
C LYS A 31 6.81 12.49 14.31
N TYR A 32 5.62 12.15 13.82
CA TYR A 32 5.26 12.25 12.40
C TYR A 32 4.31 13.40 12.07
N ALA A 33 4.08 14.33 13.01
CA ALA A 33 3.18 15.46 12.86
C ALA A 33 1.77 15.09 12.33
N ILE A 34 1.23 13.96 12.79
CA ILE A 34 -0.09 13.48 12.37
C ILE A 34 -1.16 14.44 12.92
N HIS A 35 -2.03 14.94 12.03
CA HIS A 35 -3.02 15.94 12.38
C HIS A 35 -4.01 15.40 13.44
N PRO A 36 -4.44 16.22 14.42
CA PRO A 36 -5.33 15.78 15.50
C PRO A 36 -6.64 15.13 15.05
N SER A 37 -7.17 15.53 13.89
CA SER A 37 -8.42 14.99 13.32
C SER A 37 -8.29 13.55 12.81
N VAL A 38 -7.07 13.04 12.60
CA VAL A 38 -6.87 11.65 12.18
C VAL A 38 -7.06 10.76 13.39
N GLY A 39 -8.03 9.85 13.35
CA GLY A 39 -8.20 8.82 14.37
C GLY A 39 -7.01 7.86 14.35
N MET A 40 -6.49 7.49 15.52
CA MET A 40 -5.43 6.49 15.65
C MET A 40 -5.86 5.47 16.70
N ARG A 41 -5.63 4.19 16.43
CA ARG A 41 -5.77 3.11 17.41
C ARG A 41 -4.56 2.19 17.35
N SER A 42 -4.24 1.54 18.46
CA SER A 42 -3.30 0.43 18.43
C SER A 42 -3.98 -0.80 17.81
N PRO A 43 -3.24 -1.60 17.02
CA PRO A 43 -3.75 -2.88 16.53
C PRO A 43 -3.93 -3.86 17.70
N SER A 44 -4.86 -4.81 17.55
CA SER A 44 -4.98 -5.92 18.51
C SER A 44 -3.79 -6.88 18.41
N GLU A 45 -3.62 -7.78 19.39
CA GLU A 45 -2.49 -8.72 19.41
C GLU A 45 -2.46 -9.68 18.19
N PHE A 46 -3.63 -9.99 17.65
CA PHE A 46 -3.81 -10.89 16.52
C PHE A 46 -3.91 -10.15 15.19
N GLU A 47 -4.20 -8.86 15.22
CA GLU A 47 -4.37 -8.06 14.02
C GLU A 47 -3.06 -7.90 13.26
N ARG A 48 -3.18 -7.98 11.95
CA ARG A 48 -2.11 -7.83 10.98
C ARG A 48 -2.42 -6.73 9.99
N THR A 49 -1.44 -6.38 9.19
CA THR A 49 -1.54 -5.28 8.23
C THR A 49 -2.72 -5.41 7.24
N PRO A 50 -3.09 -6.60 6.72
CA PRO A 50 -4.25 -6.76 5.85
C PRO A 50 -5.59 -6.74 6.60
N ASP A 51 -5.62 -6.84 7.93
CA ASP A 51 -6.85 -7.00 8.72
C ASP A 51 -7.55 -5.66 9.02
N GLY A 52 -7.09 -4.55 8.42
CA GLY A 52 -7.67 -3.23 8.60
C GLY A 52 -9.15 -3.19 8.23
N GLY A 53 -9.97 -2.55 9.08
CA GLY A 53 -11.38 -2.33 8.80
C GLY A 53 -11.61 -1.47 7.55
N ALA A 54 -12.82 -1.51 7.00
CA ALA A 54 -13.19 -0.78 5.77
C ALA A 54 -13.00 0.75 5.86
N SER A 55 -12.93 1.31 7.08
CA SER A 55 -12.70 2.72 7.37
C SER A 55 -11.31 3.01 7.95
N GLU A 56 -10.42 2.03 7.95
CA GLU A 56 -9.14 2.10 8.62
C GLU A 56 -8.00 1.84 7.64
N VAL A 57 -6.86 2.45 7.91
CA VAL A 57 -5.63 2.19 7.17
C VAL A 57 -4.60 1.69 8.15
N VAL A 58 -4.20 0.44 7.99
CA VAL A 58 -3.08 -0.09 8.74
C VAL A 58 -1.81 0.23 7.97
N ILE A 59 -0.85 0.89 8.59
CA ILE A 59 0.43 1.21 7.94
C ILE A 59 1.57 0.76 8.83
N TYR A 60 2.62 0.23 8.22
CA TYR A 60 3.88 0.05 8.93
C TYR A 60 4.48 1.42 9.26
N GLU A 61 5.17 1.53 10.38
CA GLU A 61 5.87 2.78 10.77
C GLU A 61 6.82 3.27 9.67
N ALA A 62 7.44 2.35 8.90
CA ALA A 62 8.29 2.68 7.76
C ALA A 62 7.60 3.57 6.70
N TYR A 63 6.27 3.53 6.58
CA TYR A 63 5.54 4.45 5.70
C TYR A 63 5.52 5.87 6.24
N LEU A 64 5.37 6.04 7.56
CA LEU A 64 5.45 7.33 8.23
C LEU A 64 6.88 7.89 8.14
N GLU A 65 7.91 7.05 8.29
CA GLU A 65 9.32 7.42 8.08
C GLU A 65 9.59 7.85 6.63
N ALA A 66 8.89 7.25 5.66
CA ALA A 66 8.94 7.64 4.26
C ALA A 66 8.11 8.91 3.94
N GLY A 67 7.53 9.56 4.94
CA GLY A 67 6.80 10.82 4.80
C GLY A 67 5.30 10.69 4.53
N PHE A 68 4.68 9.52 4.77
CA PHE A 68 3.23 9.37 4.68
C PHE A 68 2.51 10.20 5.77
N GLN A 69 1.59 11.08 5.37
CA GLN A 69 0.91 12.02 6.29
C GLN A 69 -0.58 11.70 6.52
N GLY A 70 -1.03 10.49 6.19
CA GLY A 70 -2.32 9.97 6.68
C GLY A 70 -3.57 10.30 5.88
N SER A 71 -3.47 10.98 4.72
CA SER A 71 -4.57 11.03 3.76
C SER A 71 -4.41 9.91 2.73
N ILE A 72 -5.45 9.10 2.56
CA ILE A 72 -5.51 8.14 1.45
C ILE A 72 -5.83 8.93 0.19
N PRO A 73 -4.97 8.93 -0.83
CA PRO A 73 -5.30 9.51 -2.13
C PRO A 73 -6.56 8.85 -2.69
N SER A 74 -7.45 9.64 -3.29
CA SER A 74 -8.73 9.14 -3.81
C SER A 74 -8.56 7.96 -4.78
N LEU A 75 -7.51 7.99 -5.60
CA LEU A 75 -7.21 6.92 -6.55
C LEU A 75 -6.85 5.60 -5.85
N ILE A 76 -6.10 5.69 -4.75
CA ILE A 76 -5.76 4.51 -3.93
C ILE A 76 -7.02 3.93 -3.31
N ALA A 77 -7.89 4.78 -2.75
CA ALA A 77 -9.16 4.34 -2.18
C ALA A 77 -10.05 3.66 -3.25
N GLN A 78 -10.12 4.22 -4.46
CA GLN A 78 -10.89 3.64 -5.55
C GLN A 78 -10.34 2.28 -6.00
N VAL A 79 -9.02 2.16 -6.19
CA VAL A 79 -8.38 0.89 -6.58
C VAL A 79 -8.58 -0.17 -5.49
N SER A 80 -8.37 0.19 -4.23
CA SER A 80 -8.64 -0.69 -3.08
C SER A 80 -10.09 -1.16 -3.03
N SER A 81 -11.04 -0.23 -3.19
CA SER A 81 -12.47 -0.56 -3.20
C SER A 81 -12.84 -1.45 -4.39
N PHE A 82 -12.25 -1.24 -5.56
CA PHE A 82 -12.54 -2.02 -6.75
C PHE A 82 -12.09 -3.48 -6.62
N PHE A 83 -10.92 -3.71 -6.02
CA PHE A 83 -10.36 -5.05 -5.85
C PHE A 83 -10.72 -5.72 -4.51
N GLY A 84 -11.34 -4.99 -3.58
CA GLY A 84 -11.74 -5.52 -2.27
C GLY A 84 -10.57 -5.79 -1.33
N PHE A 85 -9.49 -5.00 -1.41
CA PHE A 85 -8.35 -5.10 -0.50
C PHE A 85 -8.15 -3.82 0.32
N CYS A 86 -7.58 -3.94 1.52
CA CYS A 86 -7.23 -2.79 2.34
C CYS A 86 -6.05 -2.04 1.69
N PRO A 87 -6.06 -0.69 1.59
CA PRO A 87 -4.95 0.09 1.04
C PRO A 87 -3.56 -0.26 1.61
N SER A 88 -3.53 -0.72 2.87
CA SER A 88 -2.35 -1.23 3.57
C SER A 88 -1.62 -2.37 2.85
N GLN A 89 -2.35 -3.16 2.05
CA GLN A 89 -1.83 -4.33 1.33
C GLN A 89 -1.03 -3.94 0.09
N LEU A 90 -1.12 -2.68 -0.35
CA LEU A 90 -0.32 -2.17 -1.46
C LEU A 90 1.13 -1.97 -1.01
N THR A 91 2.07 -2.33 -1.89
CA THR A 91 3.49 -2.08 -1.63
C THR A 91 3.79 -0.57 -1.60
N PRO A 92 4.86 -0.11 -0.91
CA PRO A 92 5.25 1.30 -0.94
C PRO A 92 5.51 1.82 -2.36
N LEU A 93 5.97 0.94 -3.26
CA LEU A 93 6.13 1.28 -4.68
C LEU A 93 4.77 1.51 -5.35
N THR A 94 3.81 0.62 -5.14
CA THR A 94 2.45 0.77 -5.68
C THR A 94 1.79 2.05 -5.17
N TRP A 95 1.91 2.35 -3.88
CA TRP A 95 1.45 3.62 -3.31
C TRP A 95 2.06 4.83 -4.02
N ARG A 96 3.40 4.87 -4.16
CA ARG A 96 4.08 5.99 -4.85
C ARG A 96 3.63 6.13 -6.28
N THR A 97 3.47 5.03 -7.01
CA THR A 97 3.00 5.05 -8.40
C THR A 97 1.58 5.60 -8.49
N LEU A 98 0.64 5.13 -7.66
CA LEU A 98 -0.74 5.61 -7.67
C LEU A 98 -0.84 7.08 -7.24
N MET A 99 -0.07 7.51 -6.24
CA MET A 99 0.03 8.92 -5.86
C MET A 99 0.57 9.78 -7.01
N ALA A 100 1.65 9.36 -7.65
CA ALA A 100 2.23 10.09 -8.77
C ALA A 100 1.24 10.22 -9.94
N ILE A 101 0.53 9.15 -10.27
CA ILE A 101 -0.54 9.16 -11.29
C ILE A 101 -1.63 10.16 -10.92
N GLN A 102 -2.11 10.13 -9.68
CA GLN A 102 -3.14 11.05 -9.22
C GLN A 102 -2.67 12.51 -9.28
N VAL A 103 -1.51 12.83 -8.71
CA VAL A 103 -0.95 14.18 -8.69
C VAL A 103 -0.68 14.70 -10.10
N LEU A 104 -0.15 13.85 -10.99
CA LEU A 104 0.09 14.23 -12.39
C LEU A 104 -1.22 14.47 -13.14
N GLY A 105 -2.26 13.68 -12.88
CA GLY A 105 -3.58 13.91 -13.47
C GLY A 105 -4.18 15.24 -13.03
N GLU A 106 -4.21 15.48 -11.72
CA GLU A 106 -4.70 16.74 -11.14
C GLU A 106 -3.93 17.95 -11.70
N LEU A 107 -2.61 17.84 -11.82
CA LEU A 107 -1.75 18.90 -12.37
C LEU A 107 -2.10 19.26 -13.82
N HIS A 108 -2.52 18.29 -14.63
CA HIS A 108 -2.86 18.47 -16.04
C HIS A 108 -4.38 18.56 -16.29
N GLY A 109 -5.19 18.64 -15.23
CA GLY A 109 -6.64 18.79 -15.34
C GLY A 109 -7.39 17.53 -15.79
N PHE A 110 -6.82 16.34 -15.62
CA PHE A 110 -7.51 15.07 -15.89
C PHE A 110 -7.64 14.22 -14.63
N SER A 111 -8.83 13.62 -14.45
CA SER A 111 -9.06 12.66 -13.38
C SER A 111 -8.67 11.27 -13.86
N VAL A 112 -7.69 10.64 -13.21
CA VAL A 112 -7.36 9.23 -13.45
C VAL A 112 -8.14 8.39 -12.45
N GLY A 113 -8.96 7.47 -12.94
CA GLY A 113 -9.69 6.50 -12.13
C GLY A 113 -9.14 5.08 -12.31
N VAL A 114 -9.89 4.13 -11.76
CA VAL A 114 -9.54 2.70 -11.83
C VAL A 114 -9.53 2.20 -13.28
N HIS A 115 -10.47 2.65 -14.12
CA HIS A 115 -10.59 2.20 -15.50
C HIS A 115 -9.36 2.57 -16.33
N GLU A 116 -8.82 3.78 -16.14
CA GLU A 116 -7.62 4.26 -16.83
C GLU A 116 -6.36 3.48 -16.38
N ILE A 117 -6.27 3.14 -15.10
CA ILE A 117 -5.21 2.26 -14.58
C ILE A 117 -5.30 0.88 -15.21
N LEU A 118 -6.50 0.28 -15.22
CA LEU A 118 -6.73 -1.04 -15.80
C LEU A 118 -6.51 -1.06 -17.31
N TYR A 119 -6.84 0.03 -18.01
CA TYR A 119 -6.56 0.18 -19.43
C TYR A 119 -5.06 0.25 -19.71
N SER A 120 -4.30 0.97 -18.87
CA SER A 120 -2.83 1.01 -18.94
C SER A 120 -2.21 -0.36 -18.64
N TYR A 121 -2.92 -1.18 -17.85
CA TYR A 121 -2.64 -2.58 -17.60
C TYR A 121 -3.46 -3.48 -18.53
N TYR A 122 -3.51 -3.17 -19.83
CA TYR A 122 -4.06 -4.11 -20.80
C TYR A 122 -3.20 -5.37 -20.73
N PHE A 123 -3.73 -6.42 -20.09
CA PHE A 123 -3.27 -7.79 -20.27
C PHE A 123 -3.32 -8.00 -21.78
N SER A 124 -2.18 -7.88 -22.47
CA SER A 124 -2.07 -8.43 -23.82
C SER A 124 -2.57 -9.85 -23.68
N PRO A 125 -3.70 -10.23 -24.30
CA PRO A 125 -4.17 -11.60 -24.18
C PRO A 125 -2.99 -12.43 -24.65
N LEU A 126 -2.49 -13.30 -23.79
CA LEU A 126 -1.43 -14.26 -24.12
C LEU A 126 -2.04 -15.29 -25.07
N VAL A 127 -2.46 -14.83 -26.25
CA VAL A 127 -2.86 -15.67 -27.36
C VAL A 127 -1.56 -16.30 -27.84
N ASN A 128 -1.39 -17.57 -27.50
CA ASN A 128 -0.38 -18.45 -28.10
C ASN A 128 1.10 -18.11 -27.83
N LYS A 129 1.51 -17.97 -26.56
CA LYS A 129 2.91 -18.26 -26.21
C LYS A 129 2.93 -19.41 -25.22
N ALA A 130 3.29 -20.59 -25.74
CA ALA A 130 3.53 -21.80 -24.97
C ALA A 130 4.43 -21.47 -23.77
N TRP A 131 3.97 -21.88 -22.59
CA TRP A 131 4.58 -21.66 -21.29
C TRP A 131 6.06 -22.03 -21.27
N LEU A 132 6.94 -21.03 -21.42
CA LEU A 132 8.36 -21.16 -21.11
C LEU A 132 8.73 -20.07 -20.12
N TYR A 133 8.49 -20.37 -18.84
CA TYR A 133 9.29 -19.78 -17.79
C TYR A 133 10.56 -20.63 -17.68
N HIS A 134 11.72 -20.03 -17.91
CA HIS A 134 12.99 -20.63 -17.50
C HIS A 134 13.23 -20.25 -16.03
N LEU A 135 13.31 -21.27 -15.16
CA LEU A 135 13.88 -21.19 -13.82
C LEU A 135 15.41 -21.17 -13.90
#